data_AF-A0A7Y0SR35-F1
#
_entry.id   AF-A0A7Y0SR35-F1
#
_cell.length_a   1.000
_cell.length_b   1.000
_cell.length_c   1.000
_cell.angle_alpha   90.00
_cell.angle_beta   90.00
_cell.angle_gamma   90.00
#
_symmetry.space_group_name_H-M   'P 1'
#
loop_
_entity.id
_entity.type
_entity.pdbx_description
1 polymer ?
#
loop_
_entity_poly.entity_id
_entity_poly.type
_entity_poly.pdbx_seq_one_letter_code
_entity_poly.pdbx_strand_id
1 'polypeptide(L)'
;PAQSGFKDWEVVVFDSEQVNAFALPGGKIGVYTGLLDVAKNQDQLATVIGHEVAHVLADHSNERLSQSQLANAGLSLANVAIGASEYKQYQQMTMAALG
;
A
#
# COMPACT_ATOMS: atom_id res chain seq x y z
N PRO A 1 -7.49 14.99 -3.75
CA PRO A 1 -6.96 15.99 -2.80
C PRO A 1 -5.70 16.61 -3.40
N ALA A 2 -5.39 17.88 -3.14
CA ALA A 2 -4.10 18.43 -3.53
C ALA A 2 -3.02 17.80 -2.65
N GLN A 3 -2.10 17.02 -3.24
CA GLN A 3 -0.96 16.53 -2.48
C GLN A 3 -0.07 17.71 -2.11
N SER A 4 0.05 17.98 -0.81
CA SER A 4 0.88 19.08 -0.33
C SER A 4 2.35 18.77 -0.56
N GLY A 5 3.08 19.63 -1.28
CA GLY A 5 4.55 19.63 -1.27
C GLY A 5 5.24 19.70 -2.63
N PHE A 6 4.52 19.61 -3.75
CA PHE A 6 5.12 19.74 -5.08
C PHE A 6 4.17 20.44 -6.07
N LYS A 7 4.73 21.10 -7.08
CA LYS A 7 3.96 21.78 -8.14
C LYS A 7 4.01 21.05 -9.48
N ASP A 8 5.09 20.31 -9.72
CA ASP A 8 5.40 19.72 -11.02
C ASP A 8 5.71 18.23 -10.90
N TRP A 9 5.28 17.45 -11.90
CA TRP A 9 5.61 16.04 -12.02
C TRP A 9 6.99 15.86 -12.63
N GLU A 10 7.81 15.00 -12.04
CA GLU A 10 9.09 14.55 -12.59
C GLU A 10 8.97 13.08 -13.01
N VAL A 11 9.39 12.79 -14.24
CA VAL A 11 9.41 11.44 -14.80
C VAL A 11 10.85 10.97 -14.92
N VAL A 12 11.14 9.80 -14.36
CA VAL A 12 12.44 9.13 -14.48
C VAL A 12 12.25 7.80 -15.19
N VAL A 13 13.11 7.54 -16.17
CA VAL A 13 13.13 6.26 -16.90
C VAL A 13 14.27 5.40 -16.36
N PHE A 14 13.94 4.18 -15.98
CA PHE A 14 14.88 3.17 -15.50
C PHE A 14 15.17 2.17 -16.60
N ASP A 15 16.46 1.96 -16.87
CA ASP A 15 16.91 0.93 -17.82
C ASP A 15 16.82 -0.46 -17.17
N SER A 16 15.73 -1.18 -17.47
CA SER A 16 15.47 -2.53 -16.99
C SER A 16 14.29 -3.14 -17.74
N GLU A 17 14.39 -4.44 -18.04
CA GLU A 17 13.38 -5.24 -18.75
C GLU A 17 12.07 -5.44 -17.95
N GLN A 18 11.98 -4.92 -16.72
CA GLN A 18 10.76 -5.02 -15.93
C GLN A 18 9.61 -4.27 -16.63
N VAL A 19 8.47 -4.95 -16.81
CA VAL A 19 7.25 -4.34 -17.36
C VAL A 19 6.48 -3.64 -16.25
N ASN A 20 6.86 -2.40 -15.93
CA ASN A 20 6.25 -1.68 -14.81
C ASN A 20 6.35 -0.14 -14.94
N ALA A 21 5.49 0.54 -14.18
CA ALA A 21 5.60 1.96 -13.84
C ALA A 21 5.00 2.18 -12.44
N PHE A 22 5.37 3.27 -11.78
CA PHE A 22 4.79 3.64 -10.49
C PHE A 22 4.76 5.15 -10.33
N ALA A 23 3.86 5.65 -9.49
CA ALA A 23 3.82 7.04 -9.07
C ALA A 23 3.90 7.12 -7.55
N LEU A 24 4.60 8.14 -7.05
CA LEU A 24 4.78 8.36 -5.62
C LEU A 24 4.16 9.70 -5.20
N PRO A 25 3.71 9.82 -3.94
CA PRO A 25 3.42 11.11 -3.36
C PRO A 25 4.63 12.06 -3.49
N GLY A 26 4.39 13.33 -3.84
CA GLY A 26 5.47 14.28 -4.07
C GLY A 26 5.88 14.46 -5.54
N GLY A 27 5.10 13.91 -6.48
CA GLY A 27 5.21 14.26 -7.90
C GLY A 27 6.25 13.47 -8.66
N LYS A 28 6.59 12.26 -8.23
CA LYS A 28 7.57 11.42 -8.91
C LYS A 28 6.87 10.29 -9.65
N ILE A 29 7.24 10.07 -10.90
CA ILE A 29 6.81 8.95 -11.73
C ILE A 29 8.07 8.18 -12.16
N GLY A 30 8.06 6.87 -11.92
CA GLY A 30 9.06 5.96 -12.42
C GLY A 30 8.50 5.11 -13.56
N VAL A 31 9.25 4.99 -14.66
CA VAL A 31 8.90 4.16 -15.81
C VAL A 31 10.06 3.24 -16.14
N TYR A 32 9.81 1.94 -16.27
CA TYR A 32 10.85 0.98 -16.69
C TYR A 32 10.83 0.81 -18.21
N THR A 33 12.01 0.65 -18.84
CA THR A 33 12.11 0.47 -20.31
C THR A 33 11.32 -0.74 -20.80
N GLY A 34 11.24 -1.82 -20.01
CA GLY A 34 10.39 -2.97 -20.33
C GLY A 34 8.90 -2.66 -20.50
N LEU A 35 8.37 -1.59 -19.86
CA LEU A 35 6.99 -1.15 -20.11
C LEU A 35 6.84 -0.59 -21.54
N LEU A 36 7.86 0.09 -22.05
CA LEU A 36 7.83 0.69 -23.40
C LEU A 36 7.87 -0.38 -24.49
N ASP A 37 8.43 -1.56 -24.19
CA ASP A 37 8.43 -2.69 -25.12
C ASP A 37 7.03 -3.29 -25.32
N VAL A 38 6.13 -3.16 -24.33
CA VAL A 38 4.76 -3.68 -24.41
C VAL A 38 3.73 -2.61 -24.77
N ALA A 39 3.91 -1.37 -24.33
CA ALA A 39 3.03 -0.25 -24.66
C ALA A 39 3.30 0.23 -26.09
N LYS A 40 2.50 -0.25 -27.05
CA LYS A 40 2.74 -0.05 -28.50
C LYS A 40 2.42 1.36 -29.01
N ASN A 41 1.80 2.19 -28.17
CA ASN A 41 1.51 3.58 -28.49
C ASN A 41 1.40 4.43 -27.21
N GLN A 42 1.34 5.75 -27.41
CA GLN A 42 1.24 6.73 -26.33
C GLN A 42 -0.03 6.57 -25.48
N ASP A 43 -1.13 6.11 -26.07
CA ASP A 43 -2.42 5.99 -25.36
C ASP A 43 -2.38 4.83 -24.35
N GLN A 44 -1.73 3.72 -24.72
CA GLN A 44 -1.49 2.59 -23.83
C GLN A 44 -0.56 2.98 -22.68
N LEU A 45 0.53 3.70 -22.96
CA LEU A 45 1.41 4.21 -21.92
C LEU A 45 0.66 5.17 -21.00
N ALA A 46 -0.09 6.12 -21.56
CA ALA A 46 -0.88 7.09 -20.80
C ALA A 46 -1.94 6.41 -19.92
N THR A 47 -2.50 5.28 -20.36
CA THR A 47 -3.45 4.51 -19.54
C THR A 47 -2.77 3.98 -18.27
N VAL A 48 -1.57 3.41 -18.39
CA VAL A 48 -0.81 2.93 -17.23
C VAL A 48 -0.40 4.08 -16.33
N ILE A 49 0.18 5.15 -16.89
CA ILE A 49 0.59 6.33 -16.09
C ILE A 49 -0.63 6.97 -15.40
N GLY A 50 -1.77 7.06 -16.09
CA GLY A 50 -3.01 7.58 -15.53
C GLY A 50 -3.54 6.73 -14.37
N HIS A 51 -3.43 5.40 -14.46
CA HIS A 51 -3.76 4.48 -13.37
C HIS A 51 -2.90 4.75 -12.13
N GLU A 52 -1.58 4.86 -12.31
CA GLU A 52 -0.65 5.12 -11.20
C GLU A 52 -0.87 6.50 -10.56
N VAL A 53 -1.07 7.55 -11.37
CA VAL A 53 -1.38 8.89 -10.86
C VAL A 53 -2.72 8.89 -10.11
N ALA A 54 -3.73 8.15 -10.58
CA ALA A 54 -5.01 8.04 -9.89
C ALA A 54 -4.86 7.41 -8.50
N HIS A 55 -4.02 6.38 -8.33
CA HIS A 55 -3.72 5.82 -7.01
C HIS A 55 -3.12 6.86 -6.05
N VAL A 56 -2.25 7.72 -6.56
CA VAL A 56 -1.61 8.79 -5.79
C VAL A 56 -2.62 9.87 -5.41
N LEU A 57 -3.45 10.34 -6.35
CA LEU A 57 -4.46 11.38 -6.11
C LEU A 57 -5.62 10.92 -5.21
N ALA A 58 -5.91 9.62 -5.20
CA ALA A 58 -6.91 8.99 -4.34
C ALA A 58 -6.39 8.64 -2.94
N ASP A 59 -5.12 8.93 -2.62
CA ASP A 59 -4.50 8.62 -1.33
C ASP A 59 -4.57 7.14 -0.91
N HIS A 60 -4.70 6.20 -1.86
CA HIS A 60 -4.85 4.77 -1.57
C HIS A 60 -3.69 4.20 -0.73
N SER A 61 -2.45 4.66 -0.96
CA SER A 61 -1.28 4.23 -0.18
C SER A 61 -1.40 4.66 1.29
N ASN A 62 -1.87 5.89 1.53
CA ASN A 62 -2.10 6.42 2.87
C ASN A 62 -3.27 5.70 3.55
N GLU A 63 -4.33 5.41 2.80
CA GLU A 63 -5.49 4.68 3.30
C GLU A 63 -5.11 3.25 3.72
N ARG A 64 -4.40 2.50 2.87
CA ARG A 64 -3.93 1.15 3.20
C ARG A 64 -3.01 1.14 4.43
N LEU A 65 -2.10 2.11 4.54
CA LEU A 65 -1.23 2.24 5.69
C LEU A 65 -2.04 2.53 6.97
N SER A 66 -3.01 3.45 6.91
CA SER A 66 -3.88 3.79 8.03
C SER A 66 -4.71 2.60 8.49
N GLN A 67 -5.30 1.86 7.56
CA GLN A 67 -6.06 0.63 7.86
C GLN A 67 -5.18 -0.42 8.55
N SER A 68 -3.95 -0.62 8.07
CA SER A 68 -3.00 -1.56 8.70
C SER A 68 -2.61 -1.13 10.12
N GLN A 69 -2.34 0.16 10.33
CA GLN A 69 -2.01 0.67 11.66
C GLN A 69 -3.18 0.52 12.64
N LEU A 70 -4.41 0.84 12.20
CA LEU A 70 -5.62 0.67 13.00
C LEU A 70 -5.84 -0.80 13.37
N ALA A 71 -5.68 -1.72 12.42
CA ALA A 71 -5.78 -3.15 12.69
C ALA A 71 -4.74 -3.62 13.72
N ASN A 72 -3.48 -3.19 13.57
CA ASN A 72 -2.40 -3.53 14.50
C ASN A 72 -2.63 -2.94 15.90
N ALA A 73 -3.13 -1.72 15.99
CA ALA A 73 -3.48 -1.09 17.26
C ALA A 73 -4.63 -1.84 17.96
N GLY A 74 -5.67 -2.22 17.20
CA GLY A 74 -6.78 -3.01 17.70
C GLY A 74 -6.35 -4.38 18.25
N LEU A 75 -5.49 -5.10 17.51
CA LEU A 75 -4.91 -6.36 17.96
C LEU A 75 -4.07 -6.18 19.23
N SER A 76 -3.28 -5.10 19.30
CA SER A 76 -2.46 -4.80 20.48
C SER A 76 -3.33 -4.53 21.72
N LEU A 77 -4.42 -3.77 21.58
CA LEU A 77 -5.38 -3.52 22.65
C LEU A 77 -6.11 -4.80 23.09
N ALA A 78 -6.49 -5.66 22.14
CA ALA A 78 -7.10 -6.95 22.45
C ALA A 78 -6.13 -7.85 23.25
N ASN A 79 -4.86 -7.90 22.85
CA ASN A 79 -3.83 -8.66 23.57
C ASN A 79 -3.60 -8.12 25.00
N VAL A 80 -3.61 -6.80 25.19
CA VAL A 80 -3.52 -6.21 26.54
C VAL A 80 -4.76 -6.55 27.36
N ALA A 81 -5.97 -6.46 26.80
CA ALA A 81 -7.20 -6.78 27.52
C ALA A 81 -7.27 -8.26 27.92
N ILE A 82 -6.91 -9.16 27.00
CA ILE A 82 -6.82 -10.62 27.26
C ILE A 82 -5.71 -10.91 28.29
N GLY A 83 -4.56 -10.25 28.19
CA GLY A 83 -3.46 -10.40 29.14
C GLY A 83 -3.76 -9.84 30.53
N ALA A 84 -4.57 -8.78 30.61
CA ALA A 84 -5.05 -8.19 31.87
C ALA A 84 -6.22 -8.96 32.49
N SER A 85 -7.00 -9.70 31.69
CA SER A 85 -7.97 -10.67 32.19
C SER A 85 -7.25 -11.98 32.55
N GLU A 86 -6.94 -12.17 33.83
CA GLU A 86 -6.10 -13.27 34.32
C GLU A 86 -6.33 -14.67 33.69
N TYR A 87 -5.20 -15.29 33.38
CA TYR A 87 -4.90 -16.60 32.78
C TYR A 87 -5.60 -17.85 33.36
N LYS A 88 -6.39 -17.77 34.44
CA LYS A 88 -6.92 -18.96 35.14
C LYS A 88 -8.19 -19.55 34.54
N GLN A 89 -9.05 -18.74 33.92
CA GLN A 89 -10.36 -19.21 33.46
C GLN A 89 -10.32 -19.80 32.04
N TYR A 90 -9.39 -19.37 31.19
CA TYR A 90 -9.22 -19.90 29.84
C TYR A 90 -8.34 -21.15 29.76
N GLN A 91 -7.39 -21.36 30.68
CA GLN A 91 -6.58 -22.60 30.69
C GLN A 91 -7.45 -23.86 30.77
N GLN A 92 -8.53 -23.85 31.55
CA GLN A 92 -9.44 -24.99 31.63
C GLN A 92 -10.25 -25.20 30.35
N MET A 93 -10.68 -24.11 29.71
CA MET A 93 -11.51 -24.17 28.51
C MET A 93 -10.69 -24.51 27.24
N THR A 94 -9.47 -24.01 27.13
CA THR A 94 -8.53 -24.35 26.05
C THR A 94 -8.04 -25.79 26.15
N MET A 95 -7.79 -26.31 27.36
CA MET A 95 -7.45 -27.72 27.56
C MET A 95 -8.65 -28.65 27.32
N ALA A 96 -9.88 -28.21 27.59
CA ALA A 96 -11.10 -28.98 27.31
C ALA A 96 -11.46 -29.03 25.81
N ALA A 97 -11.01 -28.05 25.02
CA ALA A 97 -11.26 -28.01 23.57
C ALA A 97 -10.19 -28.75 22.74
N LEU A 98 -9.03 -29.02 23.33
CA LEU A 98 -7.91 -29.74 22.70
C LEU A 98 -7.76 -31.19 23.20
N GLY A 99 -8.68 -31.63 24.06
CA GLY A 99 -8.85 -33.02 24.50
C GLY A 99 -9.95 -33.73 23.73
#